data_AF-A0A8I1HZ54-F1
#
_entry.id   AF-A0A8I1HZ54-F1
#
_cell.length_a   1.000
_cell.length_b   1.000
_cell.length_c   1.000
_cell.angle_alpha   90.00
_cell.angle_beta   90.00
_cell.angle_gamma   90.00
#
_symmetry.space_group_name_H-M   'P 1'
#
loop_
_entity.id
_entity.type
_entity.pdbx_description
1 polymer ?
#
loop_
_entity_poly.entity_id
_entity_poly.type
_entity_poly.pdbx_seq_one_letter_code
_entity_poly.pdbx_strand_id
1 'polypeptide(L)'
;MKPRGYWPRYRSSSAEIQQAITHRQSTKRWRPDLPRSRQRQWWRRLGRMIRLVFGMSAQLTHREGFTRLIARNIIPVTQAIHHDNRHIHDPPYRIVALPGACCR
;
A
#
# COMPACT_ATOMS: atom_id res chain seq x y z
N MET A 1 -7.25 -13.95 21.69
CA MET A 1 -6.62 -12.63 21.95
C MET A 1 -5.57 -12.38 20.87
N LYS A 2 -5.58 -11.25 20.15
CA LYS A 2 -4.51 -10.91 19.18
C LYS A 2 -3.48 -10.00 19.84
N PRO A 3 -2.16 -10.23 19.67
CA PRO A 3 -1.13 -9.42 20.31
C PRO A 3 -1.04 -8.00 19.73
N ARG A 4 -0.56 -7.05 20.54
CA ARG A 4 -0.34 -5.64 20.14
C ARG A 4 0.57 -5.57 18.90
N GLY A 5 0.17 -4.78 17.90
CA GLY A 5 0.89 -4.62 16.62
C GLY A 5 0.23 -5.32 15.41
N TYR A 6 -0.86 -6.06 15.62
CA TYR A 6 -1.66 -6.61 14.53
C TYR A 6 -2.70 -5.60 14.05
N TRP A 7 -2.70 -5.31 12.75
CA TRP A 7 -3.79 -4.55 12.14
C TRP A 7 -5.09 -5.38 12.15
N PRO A 8 -6.24 -4.79 12.56
CA PRO A 8 -7.53 -5.47 12.54
C PRO A 8 -7.81 -6.00 11.12
N ARG A 9 -8.24 -7.27 11.01
CA ARG A 9 -8.50 -8.01 9.74
C ARG A 9 -7.27 -8.48 8.93
N TYR A 10 -6.04 -8.25 9.40
CA TYR A 10 -4.85 -8.79 8.73
C TYR A 10 -4.40 -10.13 9.34
N ARG A 11 -4.01 -11.06 8.47
CA ARG A 11 -3.34 -12.32 8.85
C ARG A 11 -1.81 -12.18 8.98
N SER A 12 -1.25 -11.04 8.57
CA SER A 12 0.19 -10.77 8.58
C SER A 12 0.50 -9.46 9.31
N SER A 13 1.63 -9.41 10.02
CA SER A 13 2.06 -8.21 10.76
C SER A 13 2.73 -7.18 9.85
N SER A 14 2.75 -5.91 10.26
CA SER A 14 3.48 -4.85 9.53
C SER A 14 4.97 -5.17 9.39
N ALA A 15 5.57 -5.72 10.44
CA ALA A 15 6.95 -6.19 10.47
C ALA A 15 7.21 -7.31 9.46
N GLU A 16 6.31 -8.29 9.35
CA GLU A 16 6.41 -9.38 8.38
C GLU A 16 6.39 -8.86 6.93
N ILE A 17 5.48 -7.92 6.65
CA ILE A 17 5.39 -7.27 5.34
C ILE A 17 6.67 -6.48 5.03
N GLN A 18 7.16 -5.71 6.00
CA GLN A 18 8.40 -4.93 5.86
C GLN A 18 9.60 -5.84 5.58
N GLN A 19 9.73 -6.95 6.30
CA GLN A 19 10.78 -7.93 6.05
C GLN A 19 10.66 -8.56 4.66
N ALA A 20 9.43 -8.89 4.22
CA ALA A 20 9.21 -9.45 2.87
C ALA A 20 9.59 -8.46 1.75
N ILE A 21 9.25 -7.17 1.91
CA ILE A 21 9.65 -6.12 0.97
C ILE A 21 11.17 -5.93 0.98
N THR A 22 11.77 -5.88 2.18
CA THR A 22 13.21 -5.67 2.34
C THR A 22 13.99 -6.82 1.71
N HIS A 23 13.60 -8.07 1.99
CA HIS A 23 14.17 -9.27 1.37
C HIS A 23 14.05 -9.21 -0.17
N ARG A 24 12.87 -8.85 -0.68
CA ARG A 24 12.66 -8.72 -2.13
C ARG A 24 13.53 -7.62 -2.75
N GLN A 25 13.72 -6.51 -2.06
CA GLN A 25 14.51 -5.39 -2.55
C GLN A 25 16.01 -5.74 -2.62
N SER A 26 16.54 -6.43 -1.61
CA SER A 26 17.94 -6.85 -1.55
C SER A 26 18.25 -8.05 -2.46
N THR A 27 17.47 -9.12 -2.37
CA THR A 27 17.78 -10.40 -3.06
C THR A 27 17.16 -10.50 -4.46
N LYS A 28 16.24 -9.59 -4.82
CA LYS A 28 15.35 -9.69 -6.00
C LYS A 28 14.48 -10.95 -6.04
N ARG A 29 14.48 -11.78 -5.00
CA ARG A 29 13.70 -13.02 -4.86
C ARG A 29 12.55 -12.85 -3.88
N TRP A 30 11.54 -13.70 -4.01
CA TRP A 30 10.46 -13.78 -3.01
C TRP A 30 10.95 -14.57 -1.80
N ARG A 31 10.44 -14.24 -0.62
CA ARG A 31 10.67 -15.02 0.60
C ARG A 31 10.08 -16.42 0.43
N PRO A 32 10.82 -17.51 0.69
CA PRO A 32 10.29 -18.87 0.51
C PRO A 32 9.29 -19.27 1.59
N ASP A 33 9.37 -18.66 2.77
CA ASP A 33 8.54 -18.94 3.93
C ASP A 33 7.10 -18.41 3.81
N LEU A 34 6.80 -17.59 2.79
CA LEU A 34 5.50 -16.97 2.59
C LEU A 34 4.91 -17.28 1.21
N PRO A 35 3.57 -17.37 1.07
CA PRO A 35 2.94 -17.55 -0.23
C PRO A 35 3.34 -16.45 -1.22
N ARG A 36 3.91 -16.84 -2.36
CA ARG A 36 4.38 -15.90 -3.40
C ARG A 36 3.26 -15.00 -3.93
N SER A 37 2.03 -15.51 -4.04
CA SER A 37 0.85 -14.75 -4.46
C SER A 37 0.60 -13.54 -3.56
N ARG A 38 0.65 -13.74 -2.24
CA ARG A 38 0.47 -12.71 -1.22
C ARG A 38 1.58 -11.67 -1.28
N GLN A 39 2.83 -12.10 -1.39
CA GLN A 39 3.97 -11.18 -1.50
C GLN A 39 3.91 -10.30 -2.77
N ARG A 40 3.54 -10.89 -3.92
CA ARG A 40 3.31 -10.14 -5.17
C ARG A 40 2.23 -9.09 -4.99
N GLN A 41 1.15 -9.44 -4.30
CA GLN A 41 0.06 -8.53 -4.03
C GLN A 41 0.51 -7.35 -3.16
N TRP A 42 1.27 -7.60 -2.09
CA TRP A 42 1.86 -6.55 -1.25
C TRP A 42 2.75 -5.62 -2.05
N TRP A 43 3.67 -6.19 -2.84
CA TRP A 43 4.59 -5.42 -3.66
C TRP A 43 3.87 -4.49 -4.65
N ARG A 44 2.89 -5.02 -5.38
CA ARG A 44 2.08 -4.25 -6.34
C ARG A 44 1.24 -3.17 -5.67
N ARG A 45 0.67 -3.45 -4.49
CA ARG A 45 -0.14 -2.47 -3.73
C ARG A 45 0.73 -1.35 -3.18
N LEU A 46 1.87 -1.68 -2.60
CA LEU A 46 2.84 -0.71 -2.12
C LEU A 46 3.31 0.22 -3.23
N GLY A 47 3.69 -0.33 -4.39
CA GLY A 47 4.09 0.50 -5.53
C GLY A 47 2.99 1.45 -6.00
N ARG A 48 1.71 1.02 -5.97
CA ARG A 48 0.57 1.90 -6.26
C ARG A 48 0.40 3.00 -5.21
N MET A 49 0.47 2.65 -3.92
CA MET A 49 0.32 3.62 -2.84
C MET A 49 1.45 4.66 -2.83
N ILE A 50 2.68 4.25 -3.12
CA ILE A 50 3.81 5.17 -3.24
C ILE A 50 3.54 6.20 -4.34
N ARG A 51 3.10 5.75 -5.52
CA ARG A 51 2.75 6.65 -6.63
C ARG A 51 1.57 7.56 -6.30
N LEU A 52 0.56 7.04 -5.60
CA LEU A 52 -0.63 7.80 -5.21
C LEU A 52 -0.26 8.93 -4.23
N VAL A 53 0.55 8.63 -3.21
CA VAL A 53 0.81 9.54 -2.09
C VAL A 53 1.99 10.48 -2.35
N PHE A 54 3.00 10.04 -3.10
CA PHE A 54 4.22 10.81 -3.36
C PHE A 54 4.35 11.28 -4.82
N GLY A 55 3.42 10.89 -5.71
CA GLY A 55 3.45 11.23 -7.13
C GLY A 55 4.26 10.26 -7.98
N MET A 56 4.09 10.36 -9.31
CA MET A 56 4.73 9.46 -10.29
C MET A 56 6.23 9.72 -10.48
N SER A 57 6.71 10.93 -10.14
CA SER A 57 8.12 11.33 -10.25
C SER A 57 8.95 10.96 -9.02
N ALA A 58 8.34 10.41 -7.97
CA ALA A 58 9.06 10.03 -6.77
C ALA A 58 10.00 8.85 -7.05
N GLN A 59 11.31 9.09 -7.02
CA GLN A 59 12.37 8.07 -7.08
C GLN A 59 12.49 7.28 -5.76
N LEU A 60 11.38 6.98 -5.11
CA LEU A 60 11.36 6.28 -3.83
C LEU A 60 11.48 4.77 -4.06
N THR A 61 12.40 4.15 -3.32
CA THR A 61 12.43 2.70 -3.27
C THR A 61 11.22 2.15 -2.50
N HIS A 62 10.88 0.88 -2.72
CA HIS A 62 9.71 0.28 -2.05
C HIS A 62 9.88 0.26 -0.53
N ARG A 63 11.10 0.01 -0.03
CA ARG A 63 11.44 0.10 1.40
C ARG A 63 11.22 1.51 1.96
N GLU A 64 11.75 2.54 1.29
CA GLU A 64 11.60 3.92 1.76
C GLU A 64 10.15 4.37 1.71
N GLY A 65 9.44 4.03 0.64
CA GLY A 65 8.02 4.32 0.50
C GLY A 65 7.19 3.65 1.59
N PHE A 66 7.52 2.41 1.98
CA PHE A 66 6.88 1.73 3.09
C PHE A 66 7.07 2.50 4.41
N THR A 67 8.30 2.88 4.74
CA THR A 67 8.60 3.64 5.97
C THR A 67 7.86 4.98 5.99
N ARG A 68 7.86 5.72 4.88
CA ARG A 68 7.17 7.01 4.79
C ARG A 68 5.65 6.89 4.86
N LEU A 69 5.06 5.81 4.33
CA LEU A 69 3.62 5.56 4.46
C LEU A 69 3.26 5.26 5.91
N ILE A 70 4.05 4.42 6.60
CA ILE A 70 3.84 4.13 8.02
C ILE A 70 3.99 5.39 8.88
N ALA A 71 4.99 6.24 8.59
CA ALA A 71 5.17 7.52 9.30
C ALA A 71 3.96 8.47 9.14
N ARG A 72 3.18 8.32 8.06
CA ARG A 72 1.93 9.06 7.83
C ARG A 72 0.69 8.33 8.36
N ASN A 73 0.86 7.25 9.13
CA ASN A 73 -0.22 6.36 9.59
C ASN A 73 -1.04 5.73 8.44
N ILE A 74 -0.48 5.63 7.23
CA ILE A 74 -1.14 5.02 6.06
C ILE A 74 -0.74 3.56 5.97
N ILE A 75 -1.73 2.67 5.82
CA ILE A 75 -1.47 1.24 5.75
C ILE A 75 -1.11 0.84 4.29
N PRO A 76 0.12 0.38 4.01
CA PRO A 76 0.67 0.34 2.65
C PRO A 76 0.18 -0.82 1.76
N VAL A 77 -0.43 -1.88 2.34
CA VAL A 77 -0.73 -3.13 1.60
C VAL A 77 -2.16 -3.64 1.78
N THR A 78 -3.06 -2.81 2.30
CA THR A 78 -4.44 -3.20 2.65
C THR A 78 -5.27 -3.58 1.44
N GLN A 79 -6.04 -4.67 1.54
CA GLN A 79 -7.16 -4.98 0.64
C GLN A 79 -8.42 -4.19 0.98
N ALA A 80 -8.58 -3.86 2.25
CA ALA A 80 -9.86 -3.47 2.77
C ALA A 80 -10.23 -2.03 2.38
N ILE A 81 -11.45 -1.94 1.88
CA ILE A 81 -12.35 -0.79 1.79
C ILE A 81 -12.59 -0.24 3.21
N HIS A 82 -11.55 0.17 3.94
CA HIS A 82 -11.72 0.91 5.19
C HIS A 82 -11.78 2.40 4.82
N HIS A 83 -12.89 3.02 5.21
CA HIS A 83 -13.19 4.43 4.95
C HIS A 83 -12.15 5.39 5.56
N ASP A 84 -11.35 4.94 6.53
CA ASP A 84 -10.33 5.77 7.17
C ASP A 84 -9.19 6.16 6.21
N ASN A 85 -8.91 5.35 5.18
CA ASN A 85 -7.99 5.72 4.09
C ASN A 85 -8.62 6.68 3.06
N ARG A 86 -9.94 6.96 3.13
CA ARG A 86 -10.59 7.96 2.28
C ARG A 86 -10.39 9.38 2.78
N HIS A 87 -9.96 9.56 4.03
CA HIS A 87 -9.55 10.86 4.58
C HIS A 87 -8.14 11.25 4.11
N ILE A 88 -7.82 11.02 2.82
CA ILE A 88 -6.85 11.86 2.15
C ILE A 88 -7.58 13.20 2.01
N HIS A 89 -7.29 14.12 2.93
CA HIS A 89 -8.01 15.39 3.09
C HIS A 89 -8.03 16.28 1.85
N ASP A 90 -7.28 15.97 0.80
CA ASP A 90 -7.49 16.51 -0.54
C ASP A 90 -6.87 15.57 -1.58
N PRO A 91 -7.63 14.98 -2.52
CA PRO A 91 -7.02 14.40 -3.70
C PRO A 91 -6.31 15.52 -4.47
N PRO A 92 -5.05 15.34 -4.93
CA PRO A 92 -4.29 16.38 -5.63
C PRO A 92 -4.84 16.71 -7.03
N TYR A 93 -5.96 16.11 -7.42
CA TYR A 93 -6.64 16.34 -8.68
C TYR A 93 -8.07 16.80 -8.39
N ARG A 94 -8.46 17.89 -9.04
CA ARG A 94 -9.83 18.38 -9.04
C ARG A 94 -10.71 17.34 -9.74
N ILE A 95 -11.70 16.81 -9.04
CA ILE A 95 -12.70 15.93 -9.64
C ILE A 95 -13.55 16.80 -10.58
N VAL A 96 -13.37 16.64 -11.89
CA VAL A 96 -14.24 17.25 -12.91
C VAL A 96 -15.32 16.24 -13.25
N ALA A 97 -16.58 16.64 -13.17
CA ALA A 97 -17.69 15.79 -13.60
C ALA A 97 -17.51 15.46 -15.09
N LEU A 98 -17.56 14.17 -15.43
CA LEU A 98 -17.62 13.75 -16.82
C LEU A 98 -18.95 14.28 -17.42
N PRO A 99 -18.93 14.88 -18.62
CA PRO A 99 -20.16 15.35 -19.25
C PRO A 99 -21.12 14.18 -19.42
N GLY A 100 -22.33 14.32 -18.86
CA GLY A 100 -23.34 13.28 -18.84
C GLY A 100 -23.65 12.80 -20.24
N ALA A 101 -23.56 11.48 -20.44
CA ALA A 101 -24.04 10.87 -21.66
C ALA A 101 -25.57 11.05 -21.70
N CYS A 102 -26.04 11.95 -22.58
CA CYS A 102 -27.45 12.02 -22.95
C CYS A 102 -27.89 10.64 -23.45
N CYS A 103 -28.76 9.98 -22.69
CA CYS A 103 -29.55 8.87 -23.21
C CYS A 103 -30.54 9.44 -24.23
N ARG A 104 -30.55 8.87 -25.43
CA ARG A 104 -31.63 9.06 -26.41
C ARG A 104 -32.03 7.68 -26.90
#